data_AF-A0A830C3K2-F1
#
_entry.id   AF-A0A830C3K2-F1
#
_cell.length_a   1.000
_cell.length_b   1.000
_cell.length_c   1.000
_cell.angle_alpha   90.00
_cell.angle_beta   90.00
_cell.angle_gamma   90.00
#
_symmetry.space_group_name_H-M   'P 1'
#
loop_
_entity.id
_entity.type
_entity.pdbx_description
1 polymer ?
#
loop_
_entity_poly.entity_id
_entity_poly.type
_entity_poly.pdbx_seq_one_letter_code
_entity_poly.pdbx_strand_id
1 'polypeptide(L)'
;MAAAATTSSFFSIFSSSIPFRRTPFLYSPSPVPSFPHVKKGVWGQGYVLVQVNCASDGSKQSAESETGTSSSSLESSSSSSITEDVDDTGIASYKWCAGLGGIGFLETAYLSYLKLTNSDALCPMGGGSCTTILTSDYSFVFGIPLPLFGMLAYGLVTSLGLQLGSKKRTFNAGKTDGEIILIGITTSMAVASAYFLYILRTEFGGELCLYCLASALLSFSLFGITLKRFGLHELQKILGLQLVIATSVVIALTASYNNIQSVSSSMTETEIPYFHIEITKESSPMAISLAKHLRLIGAKLYGAFWCSHCQDQKEMFGREAAKMLDYVECFPDGVSKGAKMAQVCSDVKLEGFPTWTINGQVLSGEKQLSELATLAGIKLDDSSQSK
;
A
#
# COMPACT_ATOMS: atom_id res chain seq x y z
N MET A 1 60.56 28.10 32.71
CA MET A 1 60.99 28.11 31.30
C MET A 1 60.01 28.96 30.51
N ALA A 2 60.50 30.03 29.91
CA ALA A 2 59.84 30.88 28.90
C ALA A 2 59.42 30.02 27.67
N ALA A 3 58.52 30.39 26.76
CA ALA A 3 58.06 31.67 26.19
C ALA A 3 56.59 31.49 25.70
N ALA A 4 55.65 32.43 25.74
CA ALA A 4 55.56 33.80 25.18
C ALA A 4 55.43 33.87 23.64
N ALA A 5 54.21 34.10 23.14
CA ALA A 5 53.79 35.02 22.05
C ALA A 5 52.28 34.83 21.77
N THR A 6 51.30 35.67 22.16
CA THR A 6 50.87 37.00 21.62
C THR A 6 50.89 37.06 20.08
N THR A 7 49.82 37.39 19.35
CA THR A 7 49.07 38.66 19.39
C THR A 7 47.68 38.63 18.69
N SER A 8 46.71 39.30 19.34
CA SER A 8 45.65 40.25 18.87
C SER A 8 44.78 39.94 17.63
N SER A 9 43.44 39.80 17.75
CA SER A 9 42.38 40.82 17.94
C SER A 9 42.13 41.71 16.73
N PHE A 10 40.91 41.74 16.17
CA PHE A 10 40.23 42.98 15.72
C PHE A 10 38.76 42.76 15.23
N PHE A 11 37.90 43.70 15.66
CA PHE A 11 36.52 44.07 15.25
C PHE A 11 35.34 43.13 15.61
N SER A 12 34.50 43.41 16.61
CA SER A 12 33.58 44.56 16.87
C SER A 12 32.16 44.37 16.31
N ILE A 13 31.25 44.04 17.23
CA ILE A 13 29.92 44.63 17.47
C ILE A 13 29.22 45.28 16.27
N PHE A 14 28.06 44.76 15.88
CA PHE A 14 26.89 45.60 15.63
C PHE A 14 25.60 44.86 16.04
N SER A 15 24.97 45.43 17.06
CA SER A 15 23.58 45.20 17.44
C SER A 15 22.73 46.17 16.63
N SER A 16 21.67 45.71 15.98
CA SER A 16 20.62 46.61 15.48
C SER A 16 19.26 45.91 15.47
N SER A 17 18.36 46.51 16.25
CA SER A 17 16.96 46.18 16.40
C SER A 17 16.12 46.93 15.35
N ILE A 18 15.07 46.26 14.81
CA ILE A 18 13.75 46.81 14.38
C ILE A 18 13.77 47.65 13.06
N PRO A 19 12.70 47.76 12.20
CA PRO A 19 11.27 47.46 12.41
C PRO A 19 10.51 46.67 11.32
N PHE A 20 9.34 46.21 11.77
CA PHE A 20 8.12 45.92 11.03
C PHE A 20 7.69 47.08 10.10
N ARG A 21 7.44 46.81 8.82
CA ARG A 21 6.65 47.70 7.96
C ARG A 21 5.77 46.90 7.01
N ARG A 22 4.47 46.83 7.35
CA ARG A 22 3.37 46.58 6.40
C ARG A 22 3.32 47.75 5.42
N THR A 23 3.14 47.46 4.13
CA THR A 23 2.18 48.19 3.27
C THR A 23 1.89 47.40 1.97
N PRO A 24 0.71 47.63 1.37
CA PRO A 24 0.00 46.68 0.52
C PRO A 24 0.28 46.90 -0.97
N PHE A 25 0.07 45.86 -1.80
CA PHE A 25 -0.21 46.07 -3.21
C PHE A 25 -1.31 45.15 -3.72
N LEU A 26 -2.19 45.79 -4.47
CA LEU A 26 -3.48 45.38 -5.03
C LEU A 26 -3.32 44.70 -6.40
N TYR A 27 -4.33 43.89 -6.74
CA TYR A 27 -4.79 43.50 -8.10
C TYR A 27 -3.86 42.61 -8.94
N SER A 28 -4.28 41.62 -9.73
CA SER A 28 -5.59 41.24 -10.31
C SER A 28 -5.52 39.78 -10.82
N PRO A 29 -6.64 39.06 -11.04
CA PRO A 29 -6.64 37.69 -11.57
C PRO A 29 -6.67 37.65 -13.10
N SER A 30 -5.97 36.68 -13.70
CA SER A 30 -5.91 36.40 -15.16
C SER A 30 -5.82 34.88 -15.37
N PRO A 31 -6.22 34.32 -16.54
CA PRO A 31 -7.50 33.62 -16.66
C PRO A 31 -7.37 32.12 -16.93
N VAL A 32 -8.49 31.43 -16.70
CA VAL A 32 -8.77 30.02 -17.01
C VAL A 32 -8.64 29.76 -18.52
N PRO A 33 -7.93 28.70 -18.96
CA PRO A 33 -7.97 28.28 -20.36
C PRO A 33 -9.23 27.47 -20.66
N SER A 34 -9.94 27.93 -21.69
CA SER A 34 -11.18 27.39 -22.25
C SER A 34 -10.99 26.02 -22.90
N PHE A 35 -11.83 25.05 -22.54
CA PHE A 35 -11.98 23.78 -23.23
C PHE A 35 -12.76 23.96 -24.56
N PRO A 36 -12.32 23.34 -25.67
CA PRO A 36 -13.12 23.29 -26.89
C PRO A 36 -14.23 22.24 -26.78
N HIS A 37 -15.45 22.69 -27.10
CA HIS A 37 -16.64 21.88 -27.33
C HIS A 37 -16.42 20.90 -28.50
N VAL A 38 -16.57 19.60 -28.25
CA VAL A 38 -16.79 18.60 -29.31
C VAL A 38 -18.02 17.75 -28.98
N LYS A 39 -18.77 17.48 -30.04
CA LYS A 39 -20.19 17.12 -30.13
C LYS A 39 -20.58 15.81 -29.44
N LYS A 40 -21.76 15.82 -28.80
CA LYS A 40 -22.51 14.62 -28.39
C LYS A 40 -22.87 13.79 -29.62
N GLY A 41 -22.25 12.62 -29.73
CA GLY A 41 -22.71 11.50 -30.56
C GLY A 41 -23.37 10.47 -29.66
N VAL A 42 -24.65 10.21 -29.91
CA VAL A 42 -25.45 9.15 -29.28
C VAL A 42 -24.96 7.80 -29.78
N TRP A 43 -24.60 6.88 -28.89
CA TRP A 43 -24.62 5.45 -29.21
C TRP A 43 -24.82 4.56 -27.98
N GLY A 44 -25.96 3.85 -28.00
CA GLY A 44 -26.10 2.43 -27.67
C GLY A 44 -25.53 1.93 -26.34
N GLN A 45 -26.40 1.85 -25.34
CA GLN A 45 -26.19 1.11 -24.11
C GLN A 45 -26.22 -0.40 -24.41
N GLY A 46 -25.06 -1.00 -24.66
CA GLY A 46 -24.88 -2.44 -24.79
C GLY A 46 -24.28 -3.01 -23.51
N TYR A 47 -25.13 -3.51 -22.61
CA TYR A 47 -24.69 -4.29 -21.46
C TYR A 47 -24.18 -5.65 -21.96
N VAL A 48 -22.88 -5.90 -21.84
CA VAL A 48 -22.31 -7.25 -21.99
C VAL A 48 -22.53 -7.98 -20.66
N LEU A 49 -23.62 -8.75 -20.60
CA LEU A 49 -23.85 -9.76 -19.57
C LEU A 49 -22.85 -10.90 -19.79
N VAL A 50 -21.80 -10.94 -18.97
CA VAL A 50 -20.92 -12.11 -18.88
C VAL A 50 -21.65 -13.16 -18.03
N GLN A 51 -22.28 -14.13 -18.69
CA GLN A 51 -22.76 -15.35 -18.04
C GLN A 51 -21.58 -16.26 -17.76
N VAL A 52 -21.23 -16.41 -16.48
CA VAL A 52 -20.30 -17.45 -16.03
C VAL A 52 -21.14 -18.67 -15.68
N ASN A 53 -21.18 -19.66 -16.57
CA ASN A 53 -21.77 -20.96 -16.27
C ASN A 53 -20.75 -21.78 -15.46
N CYS A 54 -21.02 -21.98 -14.18
CA CYS A 54 -20.39 -23.03 -13.38
C CYS A 54 -21.09 -24.35 -13.69
N ALA A 55 -20.38 -25.32 -14.27
CA ALA A 55 -20.85 -26.69 -14.38
C ALA A 55 -20.02 -27.59 -13.46
N SER A 56 -20.72 -28.34 -12.60
CA SER A 56 -20.17 -29.36 -11.71
C SER A 56 -20.72 -30.73 -12.13
N ASP A 57 -19.77 -31.65 -12.37
CA ASP A 57 -19.74 -33.11 -12.23
C ASP A 57 -20.80 -34.06 -12.86
N GLY A 58 -20.30 -35.21 -13.35
CA GLY A 58 -21.05 -36.48 -13.37
C GLY A 58 -21.40 -37.20 -14.70
N SER A 59 -20.52 -38.11 -15.14
CA SER A 59 -20.79 -39.53 -15.53
C SER A 59 -21.67 -39.95 -16.76
N LYS A 60 -21.07 -40.86 -17.57
CA LYS A 60 -21.58 -42.05 -18.31
C LYS A 60 -22.01 -42.00 -19.81
N GLN A 61 -21.11 -42.58 -20.64
CA GLN A 61 -21.21 -43.81 -21.49
C GLN A 61 -22.21 -43.97 -22.68
N SER A 62 -21.63 -44.47 -23.79
CA SER A 62 -22.20 -45.26 -24.93
C SER A 62 -22.99 -44.50 -26.00
N ALA A 63 -23.10 -44.89 -27.28
CA ALA A 63 -22.31 -45.61 -28.29
C ALA A 63 -23.16 -45.53 -29.60
N GLU A 64 -22.48 -45.40 -30.76
CA GLU A 64 -22.87 -45.86 -32.12
C GLU A 64 -23.89 -45.12 -33.04
N SER A 65 -23.37 -44.74 -34.23
CA SER A 65 -23.91 -44.81 -35.63
C SER A 65 -25.23 -44.10 -36.02
N GLU A 66 -25.42 -43.48 -37.21
CA GLU A 66 -24.69 -43.42 -38.48
C GLU A 66 -25.20 -42.26 -39.39
N THR A 67 -24.27 -41.74 -40.21
CA THR A 67 -24.35 -41.30 -41.64
C THR A 67 -25.34 -40.25 -42.18
N GLY A 68 -24.78 -39.21 -42.83
CA GLY A 68 -25.46 -38.27 -43.73
C GLY A 68 -24.59 -37.13 -44.30
N THR A 69 -23.68 -37.50 -45.22
CA THR A 69 -22.71 -36.74 -46.05
C THR A 69 -23.08 -35.32 -46.54
N SER A 70 -22.11 -34.39 -46.50
CA SER A 70 -21.57 -33.56 -47.63
C SER A 70 -20.63 -32.45 -47.07
N SER A 71 -19.33 -32.71 -46.96
CA SER A 71 -18.26 -32.33 -47.91
C SER A 71 -17.84 -30.85 -47.88
N SER A 72 -16.69 -30.57 -47.27
CA SER A 72 -15.56 -29.87 -47.92
C SER A 72 -14.36 -29.76 -46.95
N SER A 73 -13.34 -30.61 -47.20
CA SER A 73 -11.90 -30.29 -47.34
C SER A 73 -11.21 -29.41 -46.27
N LEU A 74 -10.09 -29.74 -45.62
CA LEU A 74 -9.00 -30.69 -45.88
C LEU A 74 -8.32 -31.08 -44.56
N GLU A 75 -8.10 -32.38 -44.39
CA GLU A 75 -7.02 -33.03 -43.65
C GLU A 75 -5.63 -32.66 -44.23
N SER A 76 -4.47 -32.82 -43.60
CA SER A 76 -4.05 -33.35 -42.31
C SER A 76 -2.51 -33.23 -42.26
N SER A 77 -1.97 -33.63 -41.12
CA SER A 77 -0.71 -34.38 -40.99
C SER A 77 0.57 -33.59 -40.74
N SER A 78 0.96 -33.69 -39.47
CA SER A 78 2.31 -33.67 -38.95
C SER A 78 3.28 -34.51 -39.79
N SER A 79 4.45 -33.96 -40.08
CA SER A 79 5.70 -34.71 -40.15
C SER A 79 6.87 -33.76 -39.92
N SER A 80 7.69 -34.16 -38.94
CA SER A 80 8.87 -33.51 -38.40
C SER A 80 9.93 -33.08 -39.41
N SER A 81 10.39 -31.83 -39.29
CA SER A 81 11.76 -31.43 -39.62
C SER A 81 12.26 -30.51 -38.52
N ILE A 82 13.20 -31.02 -37.73
CA ILE A 82 13.91 -30.33 -36.65
C ILE A 82 14.71 -29.19 -37.29
N THR A 83 14.31 -27.94 -37.05
CA THR A 83 15.14 -26.73 -36.84
C THR A 83 14.30 -25.43 -36.88
N GLU A 84 13.23 -25.26 -36.08
CA GLU A 84 12.53 -23.94 -35.95
C GLU A 84 11.93 -23.63 -34.55
N ASP A 85 12.23 -24.38 -33.48
CA ASP A 85 11.49 -24.28 -32.19
C ASP A 85 11.92 -23.16 -31.22
N VAL A 86 13.03 -22.46 -31.48
CA VAL A 86 13.65 -21.55 -30.48
C VAL A 86 13.04 -20.14 -30.50
N ASP A 87 12.55 -19.64 -31.64
CA ASP A 87 12.08 -18.24 -31.74
C ASP A 87 10.61 -18.08 -31.30
N ASP A 88 9.75 -19.08 -31.53
CA ASP A 88 8.33 -19.02 -31.12
C ASP A 88 8.16 -19.13 -29.59
N THR A 89 8.93 -20.02 -28.96
CA THR A 89 8.95 -20.19 -27.49
C THR A 89 9.43 -18.90 -26.78
N GLY A 90 10.39 -18.20 -27.40
CA GLY A 90 10.90 -16.92 -26.90
C GLY A 90 9.86 -15.80 -26.93
N ILE A 91 9.13 -15.66 -28.05
CA ILE A 91 8.06 -14.67 -28.22
C ILE A 91 6.90 -14.92 -27.26
N ALA A 92 6.51 -16.18 -27.07
CA ALA A 92 5.48 -16.55 -26.10
C ALA A 92 5.87 -16.15 -24.66
N SER A 93 7.12 -16.38 -24.28
CA SER A 93 7.62 -16.02 -22.94
C SER A 93 7.57 -14.52 -22.66
N TYR A 94 7.91 -13.68 -23.65
CA TYR A 94 7.81 -12.22 -23.48
C TYR A 94 6.38 -11.71 -23.35
N LYS A 95 5.44 -12.35 -24.04
CA LYS A 95 4.01 -12.06 -23.87
C LYS A 95 3.53 -12.41 -22.46
N TRP A 96 4.00 -13.51 -21.88
CA TRP A 96 3.73 -13.84 -20.47
C TRP A 96 4.34 -12.81 -19.51
N CYS A 97 5.58 -12.38 -19.73
CA CYS A 97 6.18 -11.30 -18.95
C CYS A 97 5.37 -10.00 -19.05
N ALA A 98 4.89 -9.65 -20.24
CA ALA A 98 4.03 -8.48 -20.44
C ALA A 98 2.67 -8.61 -19.72
N GLY A 99 2.05 -9.80 -19.76
CA GLY A 99 0.80 -10.08 -19.07
C GLY A 99 0.93 -10.01 -17.54
N LEU A 100 1.90 -10.73 -16.98
CA LEU A 100 2.17 -10.72 -15.53
C LEU A 100 2.63 -9.35 -15.04
N GLY A 101 3.48 -8.67 -15.82
CA GLY A 101 3.88 -7.29 -15.57
C GLY A 101 2.69 -6.34 -15.54
N GLY A 102 1.75 -6.49 -16.49
CA GLY A 102 0.55 -5.66 -16.56
C GLY A 102 -0.37 -5.85 -15.35
N ILE A 103 -0.52 -7.09 -14.88
CA ILE A 103 -1.28 -7.40 -13.66
C ILE A 103 -0.62 -6.74 -12.44
N GLY A 104 0.69 -6.89 -12.27
CA GLY A 104 1.43 -6.26 -11.18
C GLY A 104 1.40 -4.73 -11.23
N PHE A 105 1.40 -4.14 -12.42
CA PHE A 105 1.23 -2.70 -12.61
C PHE A 105 -0.15 -2.25 -12.13
N LEU A 106 -1.21 -2.98 -12.47
CA LEU A 106 -2.58 -2.69 -12.04
C LEU A 106 -2.73 -2.81 -10.52
N GLU A 107 -2.18 -3.87 -9.93
CA GLU A 107 -2.17 -4.08 -8.48
C GLU A 107 -1.47 -2.93 -7.76
N THR A 108 -0.26 -2.58 -8.18
CA THR A 108 0.54 -1.52 -7.54
C THR A 108 0.00 -0.12 -7.81
N ALA A 109 -0.64 0.12 -8.95
CA ALA A 109 -1.37 1.35 -9.22
C ALA A 109 -2.59 1.50 -8.30
N TYR A 110 -3.34 0.42 -8.06
CA TYR A 110 -4.45 0.40 -7.10
C TYR A 110 -3.98 0.73 -5.68
N LEU A 111 -2.91 0.07 -5.21
CA LEU A 111 -2.34 0.36 -3.89
C LEU A 111 -1.79 1.78 -3.78
N SER A 112 -1.19 2.30 -4.85
CA SER A 112 -0.73 3.69 -4.92
C SER A 112 -1.91 4.66 -4.80
N TYR A 113 -3.01 4.39 -5.49
CA TYR A 113 -4.23 5.20 -5.41
C TYR A 113 -4.77 5.23 -3.98
N LEU A 114 -4.94 4.07 -3.34
CA LEU A 114 -5.42 3.98 -1.97
C LEU A 114 -4.55 4.77 -0.98
N LYS A 115 -3.23 4.67 -1.12
CA LYS A 115 -2.28 5.39 -0.26
C LYS A 115 -2.33 6.91 -0.46
N LEU A 116 -2.61 7.38 -1.69
CA LEU A 116 -2.75 8.80 -1.99
C LEU A 116 -4.11 9.38 -1.58
N THR A 117 -5.16 8.56 -1.58
CA THR A 117 -6.52 8.98 -1.19
C THR A 117 -6.85 8.69 0.27
N ASN A 118 -5.91 8.12 1.04
CA ASN A 118 -6.12 7.65 2.41
C ASN A 118 -7.38 6.77 2.53
N SER A 119 -7.54 5.84 1.59
CA SER A 119 -8.69 4.94 1.53
C SER A 119 -8.29 3.53 1.94
N ASP A 120 -9.18 2.82 2.63
CA ASP A 120 -8.92 1.46 3.07
C ASP A 120 -8.87 0.46 1.90
N ALA A 121 -7.99 -0.53 2.03
CA ALA A 121 -7.86 -1.59 1.04
C ALA A 121 -9.05 -2.57 1.10
N LEU A 122 -9.69 -2.82 -0.04
CA LEU A 122 -10.77 -3.80 -0.15
C LEU A 122 -10.20 -5.21 -0.02
N CYS A 123 -10.45 -5.90 1.09
CA CYS A 123 -10.04 -7.28 1.30
C CYS A 123 -11.26 -8.22 1.18
N PRO A 124 -11.39 -9.03 0.12
CA PRO A 124 -12.58 -9.84 -0.14
C PRO A 124 -12.81 -10.98 0.88
N MET A 125 -11.84 -11.28 1.74
CA MET A 125 -11.92 -12.33 2.77
C MET A 125 -12.27 -11.81 4.17
N GLY A 126 -12.71 -10.54 4.32
CA GLY A 126 -13.21 -10.03 5.60
C GLY A 126 -12.14 -10.05 6.71
N GLY A 127 -11.21 -9.11 6.66
CA GLY A 127 -10.21 -8.92 7.70
C GLY A 127 -9.24 -7.81 7.32
N GLY A 128 -9.07 -6.83 8.21
CA GLY A 128 -8.17 -5.68 8.03
C GLY A 128 -6.67 -6.03 8.04
N SER A 129 -6.28 -7.27 7.79
CA SER A 129 -4.89 -7.74 7.98
C SER A 129 -3.87 -7.05 7.07
N CYS A 130 -4.29 -6.43 5.96
CA CYS A 130 -3.36 -5.72 5.07
C CYS A 130 -3.16 -4.26 5.47
N THR A 131 -4.12 -3.66 6.20
CA THR A 131 -4.09 -2.21 6.47
C THR A 131 -2.92 -1.85 7.38
N THR A 132 -2.68 -2.63 8.43
CA THR A 132 -1.55 -2.46 9.36
C THR A 132 -0.21 -2.40 8.63
N ILE A 133 0.02 -3.30 7.68
CA ILE A 133 1.26 -3.33 6.88
C ILE A 133 1.30 -2.13 5.93
N LEU A 134 0.20 -1.85 5.23
CA LEU A 134 0.11 -0.77 4.25
C LEU A 134 0.17 0.63 4.87
N THR A 135 -0.14 0.79 6.16
CA THR A 135 -0.03 2.05 6.91
C THR A 135 1.26 2.16 7.72
N SER A 136 1.97 1.05 7.97
CA SER A 136 3.26 1.05 8.67
C SER A 136 4.37 1.84 7.97
N ASP A 137 5.46 2.10 8.69
CA ASP A 137 6.66 2.76 8.14
C ASP A 137 7.33 1.97 7.01
N TYR A 138 7.14 0.65 6.97
CA TYR A 138 7.63 -0.22 5.89
C TYR A 138 6.90 0.02 4.55
N SER A 139 5.79 0.76 4.56
CA SER A 139 5.09 1.17 3.33
C SER A 139 5.78 2.31 2.58
N PHE A 140 6.87 2.87 3.12
CA PHE A 140 7.66 3.94 2.50
C PHE A 140 9.12 3.51 2.33
N VAL A 141 9.68 3.83 1.16
CA VAL A 141 11.11 3.65 0.84
C VAL A 141 11.66 5.01 0.42
N PHE A 142 12.67 5.52 1.13
CA PHE A 142 13.18 6.89 0.98
C PHE A 142 12.08 7.98 1.04
N GLY A 143 11.03 7.77 1.86
CA GLY A 143 9.88 8.68 1.98
C GLY A 143 8.87 8.63 0.84
N ILE A 144 9.11 7.78 -0.17
CA ILE A 144 8.20 7.57 -1.29
C ILE A 144 7.40 6.27 -1.03
N PRO A 145 6.07 6.27 -1.25
CA PRO A 145 5.26 5.05 -1.13
C PRO A 145 5.84 3.88 -1.94
N LEU A 146 6.05 2.74 -1.27
CA LEU A 146 6.54 1.50 -1.88
C LEU A 146 5.75 1.07 -3.13
N PRO A 147 4.40 1.21 -3.18
CA PRO A 147 3.62 0.88 -4.37
C PRO A 147 4.05 1.64 -5.65
N LEU A 148 4.62 2.85 -5.53
CA LEU A 148 5.11 3.60 -6.69
C LEU A 148 6.35 2.97 -7.33
N PHE A 149 7.25 2.41 -6.51
CA PHE A 149 8.39 1.65 -7.01
C PHE A 149 7.93 0.38 -7.72
N GLY A 150 6.92 -0.30 -7.17
CA GLY A 150 6.28 -1.45 -7.80
C GLY A 150 5.66 -1.08 -9.16
N MET A 151 4.90 0.00 -9.22
CA MET A 151 4.27 0.51 -10.45
C MET A 151 5.33 0.80 -11.52
N LEU A 152 6.44 1.45 -11.16
CA LEU A 152 7.54 1.71 -12.09
C LEU A 152 8.19 0.40 -12.57
N ALA A 153 8.51 -0.52 -11.66
CA ALA A 153 9.19 -1.78 -12.00
C ALA A 153 8.31 -2.68 -12.90
N TYR A 154 7.06 -2.93 -12.50
CA TYR A 154 6.10 -3.71 -13.29
C TYR A 154 5.78 -3.03 -14.64
N GLY A 155 5.71 -1.70 -14.68
CA GLY A 155 5.54 -0.94 -15.92
C GLY A 155 6.71 -1.12 -16.89
N LEU A 156 7.95 -1.10 -16.40
CA LEU A 156 9.14 -1.34 -17.20
C LEU A 156 9.19 -2.78 -17.74
N VAL A 157 8.87 -3.78 -16.91
CA VAL A 157 8.76 -5.18 -17.35
C VAL A 157 7.71 -5.33 -18.44
N THR A 158 6.55 -4.68 -18.28
CA THR A 158 5.46 -4.71 -19.27
C THR A 158 5.91 -4.10 -20.59
N SER A 159 6.53 -2.93 -20.54
CA SER A 159 7.03 -2.22 -21.73
C SER A 159 8.10 -3.03 -22.46
N LEU A 160 9.09 -3.58 -21.74
CA LEU A 160 10.14 -4.41 -22.31
C LEU A 160 9.59 -5.73 -22.87
N GLY A 161 8.63 -6.36 -22.18
CA GLY A 161 7.95 -7.57 -22.67
C GLY A 161 7.21 -7.32 -23.99
N LEU A 162 6.49 -6.21 -24.11
CA LEU A 162 5.81 -5.83 -25.36
C LEU A 162 6.80 -5.51 -26.48
N GLN A 163 7.89 -4.79 -26.17
CA GLN A 163 8.91 -4.43 -27.17
C GLN A 163 9.68 -5.65 -27.68
N LEU A 164 10.05 -6.57 -26.79
CA LEU A 164 10.77 -7.79 -27.15
C LEU A 164 9.87 -8.84 -27.81
N GLY A 165 8.56 -8.83 -27.49
CA GLY A 165 7.55 -9.69 -28.11
C GLY A 165 6.98 -9.16 -29.43
N SER A 166 7.21 -7.90 -29.79
CA SER A 166 6.74 -7.31 -31.05
C SER A 166 7.72 -7.57 -32.19
N LYS A 167 7.21 -8.03 -33.35
CA LYS A 167 7.98 -8.18 -34.59
C LYS A 167 8.47 -6.85 -35.17
N LYS A 168 7.86 -5.71 -34.76
CA LYS A 168 8.17 -4.37 -35.28
C LYS A 168 8.88 -3.57 -34.19
N ARG A 169 10.22 -3.59 -34.20
CA ARG A 169 11.01 -2.79 -33.24
C ARG A 169 11.06 -1.33 -33.65
N THR A 170 10.65 -0.46 -32.74
CA THR A 170 10.80 1.00 -32.85
C THR A 170 12.09 1.52 -32.21
N PHE A 171 12.79 0.70 -31.40
CA PHE A 171 13.97 1.08 -30.64
C PHE A 171 15.20 0.27 -31.07
N ASN A 172 16.32 0.96 -31.29
CA ASN A 172 17.57 0.40 -31.82
C ASN A 172 18.40 -0.41 -30.79
N ALA A 173 17.82 -0.73 -29.62
CA ALA A 173 18.47 -1.57 -28.62
C ALA A 173 18.54 -3.02 -29.13
N GLY A 174 19.71 -3.67 -29.01
CA GLY A 174 19.89 -5.05 -29.43
C GLY A 174 18.97 -6.01 -28.67
N LYS A 175 18.66 -7.19 -29.25
CA LYS A 175 17.87 -8.25 -28.54
C LYS A 175 18.53 -8.60 -27.22
N THR A 176 19.85 -8.74 -27.22
CA THR A 176 20.67 -9.06 -26.04
C THR A 176 20.60 -8.00 -24.94
N ASP A 177 20.61 -6.72 -25.28
CA ASP A 177 20.60 -5.63 -24.29
C ASP A 177 19.26 -5.58 -23.53
N GLY A 178 18.14 -5.69 -24.25
CA GLY A 178 16.81 -5.72 -23.63
C GLY A 178 16.60 -6.94 -22.74
N GLU A 179 17.21 -8.08 -23.08
CA GLU A 179 17.17 -9.29 -22.25
C GLU A 179 17.95 -9.12 -20.95
N ILE A 180 19.14 -8.51 -21.00
CA ILE A 180 19.98 -8.23 -19.83
C ILE A 180 19.26 -7.24 -18.89
N ILE A 181 18.63 -6.20 -19.44
CA ILE A 181 17.83 -5.25 -18.65
C ILE A 181 16.64 -5.96 -18.01
N LEU A 182 15.92 -6.79 -18.76
CA LEU A 182 14.75 -7.51 -18.26
C LEU A 182 15.11 -8.45 -17.10
N ILE A 183 16.17 -9.25 -17.23
CA ILE A 183 16.59 -10.14 -16.14
C ILE A 183 17.06 -9.36 -14.91
N GLY A 184 17.76 -8.23 -15.11
CA GLY A 184 18.19 -7.36 -14.01
C GLY A 184 17.00 -6.78 -13.22
N ILE A 185 15.97 -6.27 -13.92
CA ILE A 185 14.75 -5.75 -13.29
C ILE A 185 14.02 -6.87 -12.54
N THR A 186 13.78 -8.04 -13.17
CA THR A 186 13.06 -9.13 -12.50
C THR A 186 13.81 -9.69 -11.29
N THR A 187 15.15 -9.69 -11.31
CA THR A 187 15.95 -10.12 -10.16
C THR A 187 15.85 -9.12 -9.03
N SER A 188 15.94 -7.82 -9.34
CA SER A 188 15.74 -6.75 -8.36
C SER A 188 14.36 -6.87 -7.68
N MET A 189 13.30 -7.10 -8.45
CA MET A 189 11.94 -7.29 -7.93
C MET A 189 11.79 -8.53 -7.06
N ALA A 190 12.38 -9.66 -7.46
CA ALA A 190 12.34 -10.89 -6.68
C ALA A 190 13.09 -10.75 -5.34
N VAL A 191 14.26 -10.09 -5.36
CA VAL A 191 15.05 -9.83 -4.15
C VAL A 191 14.33 -8.87 -3.21
N ALA A 192 13.77 -7.77 -3.74
CA ALA A 192 12.96 -6.85 -2.95
C ALA A 192 11.73 -7.54 -2.33
N SER A 193 11.03 -8.37 -3.12
CA SER A 193 9.88 -9.14 -2.62
C SER A 193 10.27 -10.14 -1.52
N ALA A 194 11.41 -10.84 -1.68
CA ALA A 194 11.94 -11.72 -0.64
C ALA A 194 12.27 -10.95 0.65
N TYR A 195 12.84 -9.74 0.52
CA TYR A 195 13.15 -8.88 1.66
C TYR A 195 11.89 -8.40 2.38
N PHE A 196 10.83 -8.01 1.65
CA PHE A 196 9.56 -7.64 2.28
C PHE A 196 8.86 -8.84 2.94
N LEU A 197 8.92 -10.03 2.35
CA LEU A 197 8.44 -11.26 3.01
C LEU A 197 9.23 -11.58 4.28
N TYR A 198 10.53 -11.29 4.30
CA TYR A 198 11.34 -11.42 5.50
C TYR A 198 10.84 -10.48 6.61
N ILE A 199 10.64 -9.18 6.30
CA ILE A 199 10.09 -8.21 7.26
C ILE A 199 8.71 -8.64 7.77
N LEU A 200 7.81 -9.08 6.88
CA LEU A 200 6.48 -9.56 7.26
C LEU A 200 6.53 -10.70 8.27
N ARG A 201 7.52 -11.59 8.11
CA ARG A 201 7.70 -12.72 9.02
C ARG A 201 8.30 -12.31 10.36
N THR A 202 9.24 -11.37 10.38
CA THR A 202 9.98 -11.01 11.60
C THR A 202 9.27 -9.95 12.44
N GLU A 203 8.76 -8.90 11.81
CA GLU A 203 8.20 -7.73 12.52
C GLU A 203 6.70 -7.89 12.80
N PHE A 204 5.95 -8.47 11.87
CA PHE A 204 4.49 -8.57 11.94
C PHE A 204 4.00 -9.95 12.41
N GLY A 205 4.87 -10.76 13.02
CA GLY A 205 4.49 -12.07 13.57
C GLY A 205 3.95 -13.09 12.56
N GLY A 206 4.09 -12.84 11.25
CA GLY A 206 3.56 -13.69 10.20
C GLY A 206 2.12 -13.38 9.77
N GLU A 207 1.61 -12.17 10.00
CA GLU A 207 0.32 -11.74 9.44
C GLU A 207 0.27 -11.92 7.91
N LEU A 208 -0.88 -12.37 7.42
CA LEU A 208 -1.11 -12.62 5.99
C LEU A 208 -1.61 -11.35 5.30
N CYS A 209 -0.71 -10.68 4.58
CA CYS A 209 -1.08 -9.60 3.66
C CYS A 209 -1.26 -10.17 2.24
N LEU A 210 -2.51 -10.26 1.78
CA LEU A 210 -2.86 -10.85 0.47
C LEU A 210 -2.21 -10.10 -0.70
N TYR A 211 -2.14 -8.77 -0.63
CA TYR A 211 -1.48 -7.94 -1.63
C TYR A 211 0.05 -8.17 -1.68
N CYS A 212 0.71 -8.23 -0.51
CA CYS A 212 2.15 -8.52 -0.49
C CYS A 212 2.47 -9.92 -1.02
N LEU A 213 1.63 -10.91 -0.71
CA LEU A 213 1.77 -12.27 -1.23
C LEU A 213 1.52 -12.33 -2.75
N ALA A 214 0.49 -11.65 -3.25
CA ALA A 214 0.20 -11.56 -4.68
C ALA A 214 1.39 -10.93 -5.44
N SER A 215 1.88 -9.79 -4.99
CA SER A 215 3.06 -9.15 -5.59
C SER A 215 4.32 -10.01 -5.52
N ALA A 216 4.54 -10.73 -4.41
CA ALA A 216 5.66 -11.67 -4.31
C ALA A 216 5.55 -12.82 -5.32
N LEU A 217 4.35 -13.41 -5.46
CA LEU A 217 4.09 -14.46 -6.45
C LEU A 217 4.33 -13.96 -7.89
N LEU A 218 3.88 -12.76 -8.21
CA LEU A 218 4.12 -12.14 -9.52
C LEU A 218 5.62 -11.93 -9.78
N SER A 219 6.34 -11.38 -8.80
CA SER A 219 7.79 -11.12 -8.91
C SER A 219 8.61 -12.40 -9.07
N PHE A 220 8.34 -13.44 -8.27
CA PHE A 220 9.02 -14.74 -8.41
C PHE A 220 8.66 -15.45 -9.71
N SER A 221 7.41 -15.35 -10.17
CA SER A 221 6.98 -15.92 -11.46
C SER A 221 7.71 -15.25 -12.62
N LEU A 222 7.79 -13.92 -12.62
CA LEU A 222 8.54 -13.16 -13.62
C LEU A 222 10.03 -13.54 -13.63
N PHE A 223 10.65 -13.64 -12.46
CA PHE A 223 12.04 -14.08 -12.34
C PHE A 223 12.25 -15.53 -12.81
N GLY A 224 11.33 -16.44 -12.51
CA GLY A 224 11.40 -17.83 -12.98
C GLY A 224 11.28 -17.95 -14.50
N ILE A 225 10.38 -17.18 -15.12
CA ILE A 225 10.22 -17.13 -16.58
C ILE A 225 11.47 -16.55 -17.24
N THR A 226 12.02 -15.46 -16.70
CA THR A 226 13.25 -14.87 -17.24
C THR A 226 14.45 -15.80 -17.04
N LEU A 227 14.58 -16.47 -15.90
CA LEU A 227 15.69 -17.40 -15.63
C LEU A 227 15.67 -18.60 -16.58
N LYS A 228 14.50 -19.21 -16.80
CA LYS A 228 14.36 -20.37 -17.72
C LYS A 228 14.75 -20.03 -19.16
N ARG A 229 14.69 -18.76 -19.52
CA ARG A 229 14.98 -18.26 -20.86
C ARG A 229 16.49 -18.08 -21.12
N PHE A 230 17.28 -17.85 -20.08
CA PHE A 230 18.73 -17.76 -20.19
C PHE A 230 19.33 -19.17 -20.08
N GLY A 231 20.16 -19.56 -21.05
CA GLY A 231 20.88 -20.84 -21.00
C GLY A 231 21.83 -20.90 -19.82
N LEU A 232 22.10 -22.10 -19.26
CA LEU A 232 22.98 -22.28 -18.10
C LEU A 232 24.36 -21.65 -18.27
N HIS A 233 24.93 -21.73 -19.48
CA HIS A 233 26.24 -21.14 -19.80
C HIS A 233 26.21 -19.60 -19.72
N GLU A 234 25.13 -18.99 -20.20
CA GLU A 234 24.93 -17.53 -20.19
C GLU A 234 24.55 -17.05 -18.78
N LEU A 235 23.87 -17.88 -17.99
CA LEU A 235 23.62 -17.63 -16.58
C LEU A 235 24.92 -17.53 -15.79
N GLN A 236 25.92 -18.39 -16.03
CA GLN A 236 27.21 -18.29 -15.34
C GLN A 236 27.91 -16.96 -15.62
N LYS A 237 27.80 -16.45 -16.85
CA LYS A 237 28.38 -15.16 -17.25
C LYS A 237 27.70 -13.96 -16.59
N ILE A 238 26.40 -14.06 -16.33
CA ILE A 238 25.57 -12.97 -15.79
C ILE A 238 25.41 -13.09 -14.26
N LEU A 239 25.80 -14.22 -13.66
CA LEU A 239 25.69 -14.49 -12.22
C LEU A 239 26.36 -13.41 -11.35
N GLY A 240 27.56 -12.97 -11.75
CA GLY A 240 28.27 -11.89 -11.05
C GLY A 240 27.47 -10.59 -11.02
N LEU A 241 26.86 -10.22 -12.16
CA LEU A 241 26.01 -9.04 -12.26
C LEU A 241 24.74 -9.19 -11.41
N GLN A 242 24.12 -10.38 -11.38
CA GLN A 242 22.92 -10.61 -10.56
C GLN A 242 23.22 -10.55 -9.06
N LEU A 243 24.36 -11.06 -8.62
CA LEU A 243 24.79 -10.94 -7.22
C LEU A 243 25.02 -9.48 -6.83
N VAL A 244 25.61 -8.67 -7.73
CA VAL A 244 25.77 -7.24 -7.51
C VAL A 244 24.41 -6.53 -7.44
N ILE A 245 23.47 -6.86 -8.32
CA ILE A 245 22.11 -6.29 -8.27
C ILE A 245 21.42 -6.70 -6.98
N ALA A 246 21.42 -7.99 -6.63
CA ALA A 246 20.79 -8.49 -5.42
C ALA A 246 21.36 -7.84 -4.15
N THR A 247 22.69 -7.78 -4.03
CA THR A 247 23.36 -7.16 -2.88
C THR A 247 23.08 -5.66 -2.81
N SER A 248 23.13 -4.94 -3.94
CA SER A 248 22.80 -3.50 -3.96
C SER A 248 21.35 -3.22 -3.57
N VAL A 249 20.39 -4.04 -3.99
CA VAL A 249 18.97 -3.92 -3.58
C VAL A 249 18.82 -4.14 -2.08
N VAL A 250 19.42 -5.21 -1.53
CA VAL A 250 19.38 -5.48 -0.08
C VAL A 250 20.01 -4.35 0.71
N ILE A 251 21.17 -3.86 0.28
CA ILE A 251 21.86 -2.72 0.93
C ILE A 251 20.99 -1.47 0.86
N ALA A 252 20.39 -1.16 -0.29
CA ALA A 252 19.55 0.03 -0.47
C ALA A 252 18.28 -0.03 0.40
N LEU A 253 17.59 -1.17 0.44
CA LEU A 253 16.42 -1.37 1.29
C LEU A 253 16.80 -1.30 2.77
N THR A 254 17.86 -2.00 3.17
CA THR A 254 18.36 -1.97 4.54
C THR A 254 18.78 -0.56 4.95
N ALA A 255 19.47 0.18 4.08
CA ALA A 255 19.83 1.57 4.33
C ALA A 255 18.58 2.46 4.45
N SER A 256 17.56 2.26 3.60
CA SER A 256 16.29 3.01 3.69
C SER A 256 15.60 2.79 5.03
N TYR A 257 15.45 1.53 5.46
CA TYR A 257 14.75 1.20 6.71
C TYR A 257 15.57 1.52 7.96
N ASN A 258 16.90 1.33 7.91
CA ASN A 258 17.78 1.79 8.98
C ASN A 258 17.84 3.31 9.07
N ASN A 259 17.65 4.04 7.97
CA ASN A 259 17.61 5.50 7.99
C ASN A 259 16.30 6.02 8.57
N ILE A 260 15.17 5.31 8.34
CA ILE A 260 13.93 5.52 9.09
C ILE A 260 14.17 5.32 10.60
N GLN A 261 14.91 4.27 10.98
CA GLN A 261 15.37 4.09 12.36
C GLN A 261 16.31 5.23 12.81
N SER A 262 17.16 5.80 11.95
CA SER A 262 18.14 6.83 12.31
C SER A 262 17.57 8.25 12.45
N VAL A 263 16.52 8.58 11.69
CA VAL A 263 15.74 9.81 11.87
C VAL A 263 14.88 9.69 13.15
N SER A 264 14.46 8.47 13.51
CA SER A 264 13.90 8.16 14.83
C SER A 264 14.97 8.18 15.93
N SER A 265 16.20 7.72 15.66
CA SER A 265 17.32 7.59 16.64
C SER A 265 18.01 8.91 16.99
N SER A 266 17.70 10.02 16.30
CA SER A 266 18.09 11.35 16.79
C SER A 266 17.21 11.82 17.97
N MET A 267 16.13 11.09 18.27
CA MET A 267 15.53 11.09 19.59
C MET A 267 16.02 9.83 20.29
N THR A 268 16.57 9.98 21.48
CA THR A 268 16.85 8.89 22.39
C THR A 268 15.65 7.94 22.49
N GLU A 269 15.72 6.80 21.81
CA GLU A 269 14.72 5.73 21.82
C GLU A 269 14.77 5.02 23.18
N THR A 270 14.05 5.60 24.14
CA THR A 270 13.34 4.83 25.18
C THR A 270 12.15 5.61 25.73
N GLU A 271 11.77 6.76 25.19
CA GLU A 271 10.68 7.59 25.71
C GLU A 271 9.87 8.22 24.56
N ILE A 272 8.65 7.73 24.31
CA ILE A 272 7.65 8.42 23.50
C ILE A 272 6.92 9.38 24.43
N PRO A 273 7.16 10.71 24.35
CA PRO A 273 6.43 11.66 25.17
C PRO A 273 4.96 11.67 24.77
N TYR A 274 4.08 11.93 25.74
CA TYR A 274 2.65 12.11 25.45
C TYR A 274 2.46 13.29 24.48
N PHE A 275 1.68 13.07 23.43
CA PHE A 275 1.24 14.11 22.52
C PHE A 275 -0.26 13.99 22.28
N HIS A 276 -0.90 15.12 21.98
CA HIS A 276 -2.32 15.14 21.67
C HIS A 276 -2.51 15.22 20.15
N ILE A 277 -3.36 14.35 19.60
CA ILE A 277 -3.77 14.38 18.20
C ILE A 277 -5.08 15.15 18.09
N GLU A 278 -5.10 16.23 17.31
CA GLU A 278 -6.31 16.98 17.04
C GLU A 278 -7.16 16.33 15.95
N ILE A 279 -8.43 16.04 16.27
CA ILE A 279 -9.44 15.59 15.32
C ILE A 279 -9.89 16.80 14.49
N THR A 280 -9.72 16.73 13.18
CA THR A 280 -9.98 17.87 12.27
C THR A 280 -11.34 17.79 11.60
N LYS A 281 -11.87 16.58 11.38
CA LYS A 281 -13.18 16.36 10.76
C LYS A 281 -14.31 16.87 11.63
N GLU A 282 -15.26 17.58 11.02
CA GLU A 282 -16.46 18.07 11.70
C GLU A 282 -17.39 16.91 12.09
N SER A 283 -18.04 17.04 13.25
CA SER A 283 -18.97 16.02 13.76
C SER A 283 -20.32 16.13 13.09
N SER A 284 -20.92 14.99 12.75
CA SER A 284 -22.33 14.96 12.34
C SER A 284 -23.26 15.19 13.55
N PRO A 285 -24.50 15.69 13.34
CA PRO A 285 -25.50 15.79 14.41
C PRO A 285 -25.76 14.45 15.11
N MET A 286 -25.73 13.37 14.33
CA MET A 286 -25.86 11.99 14.81
C MET A 286 -24.70 11.60 15.75
N ALA A 287 -23.46 11.89 15.38
CA ALA A 287 -22.29 11.61 16.20
C ALA A 287 -22.31 12.41 17.51
N ILE A 288 -22.72 13.68 17.46
CA ILE A 288 -22.89 14.52 18.65
C ILE A 288 -23.96 13.93 19.59
N SER A 289 -25.11 13.54 19.05
CA SER A 289 -26.20 12.93 19.84
C SER A 289 -25.74 11.62 20.50
N LEU A 290 -25.09 10.75 19.73
CA LEU A 290 -24.56 9.48 20.21
C LEU A 290 -23.49 9.68 21.30
N ALA A 291 -22.53 10.59 21.10
CA ALA A 291 -21.49 10.85 22.08
C ALA A 291 -22.06 11.38 23.42
N LYS A 292 -23.08 12.25 23.35
CA LYS A 292 -23.81 12.69 24.55
C LYS A 292 -24.48 11.53 25.27
N HIS A 293 -25.15 10.65 24.53
CA HIS A 293 -25.83 9.49 25.12
C HIS A 293 -24.85 8.49 25.73
N LEU A 294 -23.74 8.19 25.04
CA LEU A 294 -22.66 7.34 25.55
C LEU A 294 -22.12 7.87 26.88
N ARG A 295 -21.83 9.18 26.97
CA ARG A 295 -21.42 9.81 28.23
C ARG A 295 -22.49 9.73 29.31
N LEU A 296 -23.77 9.93 28.96
CA LEU A 296 -24.88 9.84 29.92
C LEU A 296 -25.02 8.45 30.55
N ILE A 297 -24.78 7.38 29.78
CA ILE A 297 -24.83 6.00 30.29
C ILE A 297 -23.50 5.55 30.93
N GLY A 298 -22.51 6.45 31.01
CA GLY A 298 -21.20 6.17 31.58
C GLY A 298 -20.34 5.22 30.72
N ALA A 299 -20.58 5.19 29.41
CA ALA A 299 -19.75 4.45 28.49
C ALA A 299 -18.35 5.07 28.41
N LYS A 300 -17.31 4.23 28.50
CA LYS A 300 -15.92 4.68 28.43
C LYS A 300 -15.20 4.12 27.22
N LEU A 301 -14.33 4.92 26.64
CA LEU A 301 -13.41 4.53 25.57
C LEU A 301 -11.99 4.52 26.12
N TYR A 302 -11.42 3.34 26.28
CA TYR A 302 -10.03 3.15 26.69
C TYR A 302 -9.14 3.13 25.47
N GLY A 303 -8.05 3.89 25.50
CA GLY A 303 -7.09 3.95 24.41
C GLY A 303 -5.73 4.44 24.84
N ALA A 304 -4.87 4.62 23.84
CA ALA A 304 -3.53 5.15 24.01
C ALA A 304 -3.29 6.30 23.01
N PHE A 305 -2.49 7.29 23.37
CA PHE A 305 -2.25 8.46 22.52
C PHE A 305 -1.57 8.12 21.17
N TRP A 306 -0.84 7.01 21.09
CA TRP A 306 -0.16 6.53 19.87
C TRP A 306 -0.96 5.49 19.09
N CYS A 307 -2.17 5.16 19.53
CA CYS A 307 -2.99 4.10 18.92
C CYS A 307 -3.76 4.64 17.70
N SER A 308 -3.41 4.17 16.49
CA SER A 308 -4.07 4.54 15.24
C SER A 308 -5.57 4.22 15.26
N HIS A 309 -5.94 3.01 15.67
CA HIS A 309 -7.34 2.60 15.78
C HIS A 309 -8.15 3.47 16.78
N CYS A 310 -7.48 4.02 17.79
CA CYS A 310 -8.11 4.93 18.76
C CYS A 310 -8.35 6.31 18.14
N GLN A 311 -7.44 6.75 17.26
CA GLN A 311 -7.62 7.94 16.45
C GLN A 311 -8.77 7.74 15.45
N ASP A 312 -8.78 6.63 14.71
CA ASP A 312 -9.81 6.30 13.72
C ASP A 312 -11.20 6.28 14.37
N GLN A 313 -11.34 5.62 15.53
CA GLN A 313 -12.57 5.64 16.32
C GLN A 313 -13.02 7.08 16.67
N LYS A 314 -12.11 7.97 17.06
CA LYS A 314 -12.42 9.38 17.38
C LYS A 314 -12.77 10.18 16.11
N GLU A 315 -12.12 9.90 14.99
CA GLU A 315 -12.38 10.54 13.69
C GLU A 315 -13.76 10.14 13.12
N MET A 316 -14.26 8.95 13.45
CA MET A 316 -15.64 8.55 13.15
C MET A 316 -16.66 9.47 13.86
N PHE A 317 -16.38 9.91 15.09
CA PHE A 317 -17.22 10.85 15.81
C PHE A 317 -17.05 12.29 15.32
N GLY A 318 -15.84 12.69 14.96
CA GLY A 318 -15.50 14.06 14.59
C GLY A 318 -15.20 14.94 15.81
N ARG A 319 -14.71 16.16 15.55
CA ARG A 319 -14.03 17.04 16.51
C ARG A 319 -14.85 17.40 17.75
N GLU A 320 -16.10 17.80 17.55
CA GLU A 320 -17.03 18.20 18.59
C GLU A 320 -17.51 16.99 19.41
N ALA A 321 -17.89 15.89 18.76
CA ALA A 321 -18.42 14.71 19.42
C ALA A 321 -17.33 13.91 20.14
N ALA A 322 -16.13 13.80 19.57
CA ALA A 322 -14.99 13.13 20.21
C ALA A 322 -14.61 13.77 21.55
N LYS A 323 -14.73 15.10 21.67
CA LYS A 323 -14.53 15.83 22.93
C LYS A 323 -15.60 15.54 24.00
N MET A 324 -16.74 14.97 23.60
CA MET A 324 -17.82 14.60 24.52
C MET A 324 -17.72 13.16 25.01
N LEU A 325 -16.82 12.35 24.45
CA LEU A 325 -16.61 10.97 24.88
C LEU A 325 -15.86 10.93 26.21
N ASP A 326 -16.23 10.00 27.09
CA ASP A 326 -15.45 9.68 28.28
C ASP A 326 -14.26 8.80 27.87
N TYR A 327 -13.26 9.43 27.26
CA TYR A 327 -11.99 8.80 26.87
C TYR A 327 -11.06 8.65 28.07
N VAL A 328 -10.51 7.45 28.26
CA VAL A 328 -9.52 7.14 29.28
C VAL A 328 -8.18 6.90 28.58
N GLU A 329 -7.24 7.82 28.79
CA GLU A 329 -5.86 7.67 28.34
C GLU A 329 -5.14 6.67 29.25
N CYS A 330 -4.70 5.56 28.67
CA CYS A 330 -4.05 4.50 29.43
C CYS A 330 -2.57 4.74 29.68
N PHE A 331 -1.96 5.71 29.00
CA PHE A 331 -0.54 6.06 29.17
C PHE A 331 -0.35 7.58 29.14
N PRO A 332 -0.86 8.30 30.15
CA PRO A 332 -0.84 9.76 30.18
C PRO A 332 0.56 10.35 30.32
N ASP A 333 1.52 9.56 30.84
CA ASP A 333 2.90 9.99 31.09
C ASP A 333 3.86 9.65 29.93
N GLY A 334 3.33 9.20 28.79
CA GLY A 334 4.14 8.70 27.68
C GLY A 334 4.47 7.21 27.80
N VAL A 335 5.25 6.70 26.84
CA VAL A 335 5.71 5.30 26.82
C VAL A 335 7.20 5.26 26.99
N SER A 336 7.68 4.52 27.98
CA SER A 336 9.08 4.25 28.18
C SER A 336 9.35 2.82 28.62
N LYS A 337 10.62 2.42 28.69
CA LYS A 337 10.99 1.06 29.13
C LYS A 337 10.55 0.85 30.57
N GLY A 338 9.57 -0.05 30.75
CA GLY A 338 8.94 -0.31 32.04
C GLY A 338 7.76 0.61 32.38
N ALA A 339 7.29 1.41 31.42
CA ALA A 339 6.07 2.20 31.58
C ALA A 339 4.91 1.32 31.98
N LYS A 340 4.19 1.79 33.00
CA LYS A 340 3.01 1.11 33.53
C LYS A 340 1.79 1.81 32.99
N MET A 341 0.85 1.00 32.52
CA MET A 341 -0.46 1.49 32.15
C MET A 341 -1.16 2.09 33.38
N ALA A 342 -1.91 3.16 33.20
CA ALA A 342 -2.69 3.79 34.24
C ALA A 342 -3.58 2.76 34.96
N GLN A 343 -3.67 2.86 36.30
CA GLN A 343 -4.35 1.86 37.13
C GLN A 343 -5.81 1.65 36.68
N VAL A 344 -6.49 2.75 36.30
CA VAL A 344 -7.88 2.74 35.79
C VAL A 344 -8.07 1.88 34.53
N CYS A 345 -7.00 1.65 33.74
CA CYS A 345 -7.02 0.74 32.61
C CYS A 345 -6.62 -0.68 33.01
N SER A 346 -5.65 -0.83 33.92
CA SER A 346 -5.17 -2.13 34.40
C SER A 346 -6.26 -2.92 35.13
N ASP A 347 -7.12 -2.22 35.88
CA ASP A 347 -8.22 -2.81 36.63
C ASP A 347 -9.30 -3.44 35.73
N VAL A 348 -9.40 -3.00 34.47
CA VAL A 348 -10.43 -3.45 33.50
C VAL A 348 -9.97 -4.68 32.70
N LYS A 349 -8.68 -5.07 32.79
CA LYS A 349 -8.09 -6.19 32.04
C LYS A 349 -8.32 -6.07 30.52
N LEU A 350 -7.89 -4.95 29.97
CA LEU A 350 -7.98 -4.68 28.53
C LEU A 350 -7.12 -5.69 27.74
N GLU A 351 -7.69 -6.26 26.68
CA GLU A 351 -6.96 -7.13 25.74
C GLU A 351 -6.18 -6.32 24.69
N GLY A 352 -6.61 -5.08 24.44
CA GLY A 352 -6.02 -4.18 23.46
C GLY A 352 -6.73 -2.83 23.39
N PHE A 353 -6.34 -2.00 22.43
CA PHE A 353 -6.94 -0.68 22.19
C PHE A 353 -7.47 -0.55 20.75
N PRO A 354 -8.53 0.26 20.53
CA PRO A 354 -9.40 0.81 21.55
C PRO A 354 -10.22 -0.29 22.23
N THR A 355 -10.69 -0.03 23.44
CA THR A 355 -11.67 -0.89 24.12
C THR A 355 -12.80 -0.03 24.68
N TRP A 356 -14.03 -0.45 24.44
CA TRP A 356 -15.23 0.18 24.98
C TRP A 356 -15.72 -0.55 26.21
N THR A 357 -16.16 0.19 27.22
CA THR A 357 -17.01 -0.35 28.28
C THR A 357 -18.39 0.28 28.19
N ILE A 358 -19.40 -0.50 27.82
CA ILE A 358 -20.78 -0.03 27.62
C ILE A 358 -21.71 -0.97 28.39
N ASN A 359 -22.55 -0.43 29.27
CA ASN A 359 -23.49 -1.23 30.08
C ASN A 359 -22.84 -2.43 30.81
N GLY A 360 -21.60 -2.26 31.28
CA GLY A 360 -20.82 -3.30 31.97
C GLY A 360 -20.16 -4.34 31.07
N GLN A 361 -20.34 -4.28 29.74
CA GLN A 361 -19.65 -5.15 28.79
C GLN A 361 -18.33 -4.51 28.34
N VAL A 362 -17.27 -5.31 28.29
CA VAL A 362 -15.96 -4.92 27.74
C VAL A 362 -15.90 -5.38 26.29
N LEU A 363 -15.72 -4.45 25.36
CA LEU A 363 -15.80 -4.67 23.93
C LEU A 363 -14.50 -4.18 23.26
N SER A 364 -13.71 -5.12 22.77
CA SER A 364 -12.43 -4.83 22.12
C SER A 364 -12.61 -4.31 20.69
N GLY A 365 -11.68 -3.47 20.27
CA GLY A 365 -11.56 -2.94 18.92
C GLY A 365 -12.49 -1.76 18.62
N GLU A 366 -12.34 -1.25 17.41
CA GLU A 366 -13.17 -0.18 16.87
C GLU A 366 -14.61 -0.64 16.64
N LYS A 367 -15.53 0.31 16.74
CA LYS A 367 -16.97 0.10 16.62
C LYS A 367 -17.56 1.17 15.72
N GLN A 368 -18.39 0.75 14.78
CA GLN A 368 -19.14 1.69 13.96
C GLN A 368 -20.15 2.47 14.83
N LEU A 369 -20.48 3.71 14.45
CA LEU A 369 -21.42 4.54 15.20
C LEU A 369 -22.79 3.84 15.38
N SER A 370 -23.25 3.11 14.37
CA SER A 370 -24.49 2.32 14.42
C SER A 370 -24.43 1.15 15.40
N GLU A 371 -23.29 0.47 15.48
CA GLU A 371 -23.04 -0.59 16.45
C GLU A 371 -23.02 -0.02 17.88
N LEU A 372 -22.29 1.08 18.09
CA LEU A 372 -22.26 1.80 19.38
C LEU A 372 -23.65 2.26 19.81
N ALA A 373 -24.47 2.76 18.88
CA ALA A 373 -25.84 3.14 19.18
C ALA A 373 -26.70 1.95 19.62
N THR A 374 -26.56 0.82 18.93
CA THR A 374 -27.25 -0.42 19.28
C THR A 374 -26.85 -0.91 20.67
N LEU A 375 -25.54 -0.92 20.96
CA LEU A 375 -24.99 -1.32 22.26
C LEU A 375 -25.41 -0.36 23.39
N ALA A 376 -25.53 0.94 23.08
CA ALA A 376 -25.97 1.97 24.01
C ALA A 376 -27.50 2.06 24.15
N GLY A 377 -28.26 1.26 23.39
CA GLY A 377 -29.72 1.22 23.44
C GLY A 377 -30.41 2.47 22.88
N ILE A 378 -29.75 3.23 22.00
CA ILE A 378 -30.33 4.40 21.33
C ILE A 378 -30.61 4.11 19.86
N LYS A 379 -31.79 4.50 19.37
CA LYS A 379 -32.06 4.53 17.93
C LYS A 379 -31.48 5.80 17.35
N LEU A 380 -30.61 5.67 16.36
CA LEU A 380 -30.14 6.80 15.56
C LEU A 380 -31.27 7.21 14.62
N ASP A 381 -32.26 7.95 15.15
CA ASP A 381 -33.24 8.60 14.30
C ASP A 381 -32.58 9.84 13.69
N ASP A 382 -32.83 10.09 12.40
CA ASP A 382 -32.42 11.28 11.65
C ASP A 382 -33.12 12.55 12.16
N SER A 383 -32.95 12.87 13.45
CA SER A 383 -33.51 14.07 14.08
C SER A 383 -32.69 15.29 13.72
N SER A 384 -32.76 15.63 12.44
CA SER A 384 -32.78 17.01 11.98
C SER A 384 -34.08 17.66 12.45
N GLN A 385 -34.14 18.12 13.71
CA GLN A 385 -35.05 19.22 14.10
C GLN A 385 -34.91 19.68 15.56
N SER A 386 -35.08 21.00 15.72
CA SER A 386 -35.29 21.79 16.94
C SER A 386 -34.01 22.29 17.60
N LYS A 387 -33.72 23.60 17.66
CA LYS A 387 -34.48 24.80 17.29
C LYS A 387 -33.51 25.98 17.25
#